data_AF-A0AAN6JKK0-F1
#
_entry.id   AF-A0AAN6JKK0-F1
#
_cell.length_a   1.000
_cell.length_b   1.000
_cell.length_c   1.000
_cell.angle_alpha   90.00
_cell.angle_beta   90.00
_cell.angle_gamma   90.00
#
_symmetry.space_group_name_H-M   'P 1'
#
loop_
_entity.id
_entity.type
_entity.pdbx_description
1 polymer ?
#
loop_
_entity_poly.entity_id
_entity_poly.type
_entity_poly.pdbx_seq_one_letter_code
_entity_poly.pdbx_strand_id
1 'polypeptide(L)'
;MPPKTKSSSSAAATAPKEEKKQKRARKDKAAPKKAKSAYIIFCSEHRDRVKEENPTAGFGDVGRILGAKWKDMSDKEKAPYLKAQEKDKIRAQREDELYKAGKYVADDDDE
;
A
#
# COMPACT_ATOMS: atom_id res chain seq x y z
N MET A 1 27.86 16.13 32.25
CA MET A 1 26.47 15.68 31.99
C MET A 1 25.89 16.63 30.95
N PRO A 2 25.28 16.18 29.83
CA PRO A 2 24.11 15.29 29.75
C PRO A 2 24.28 14.08 28.76
N PRO A 3 23.29 13.16 28.65
CA PRO A 3 23.51 11.73 28.39
C PRO A 3 22.96 11.14 27.07
N LYS A 4 23.53 9.96 26.72
CA LYS A 4 22.97 8.79 25.98
C LYS A 4 22.65 8.91 24.48
N THR A 5 23.65 8.59 23.66
CA THR A 5 23.47 7.96 22.34
C THR A 5 23.46 6.43 22.53
N LYS A 6 22.47 5.74 21.96
CA LYS A 6 22.54 4.29 21.66
C LYS A 6 22.47 4.14 20.15
N SER A 7 23.61 4.33 19.51
CA SER A 7 23.88 3.80 18.17
C SER A 7 25.15 2.97 18.31
N SER A 8 24.96 1.65 18.42
CA SER A 8 26.06 0.67 18.39
C SER A 8 25.96 -0.05 17.07
N SER A 9 26.99 0.17 16.26
CA SER A 9 27.33 -0.53 15.03
C SER A 9 27.35 -2.06 15.21
N SER A 10 26.99 -2.78 14.15
CA SER A 10 27.83 -3.91 13.72
C SER A 10 27.55 -4.26 12.25
N ALA A 11 28.56 -4.07 11.42
CA ALA A 11 28.68 -4.65 10.09
C ALA A 11 29.17 -6.10 10.22
N ALA A 12 28.55 -7.05 9.51
CA ALA A 12 29.18 -8.26 8.99
C ALA A 12 28.19 -9.12 8.17
N ALA A 13 28.74 -9.83 7.17
CA ALA A 13 28.22 -11.01 6.45
C ALA A 13 27.44 -10.80 5.13
N THR A 14 28.21 -10.65 4.05
CA THR A 14 28.19 -11.46 2.82
C THR A 14 27.05 -12.48 2.61
N ALA A 15 26.24 -12.30 1.56
CA ALA A 15 25.70 -13.38 0.71
C ALA A 15 25.03 -12.79 -0.55
N PRO A 16 25.38 -13.22 -1.79
CA PRO A 16 24.65 -12.82 -2.99
C PRO A 16 23.40 -13.69 -3.08
N LYS A 17 22.22 -13.15 -2.73
CA LYS A 17 20.98 -13.90 -2.89
C LYS A 17 20.41 -13.67 -4.29
N GLU A 18 20.96 -14.48 -5.19
CA GLU A 18 20.44 -14.84 -6.49
C GLU A 18 18.92 -15.10 -6.44
N GLU A 19 18.23 -14.44 -7.37
CA GLU A 19 17.11 -14.96 -8.14
C GLU A 19 16.02 -15.75 -7.40
N LYS A 20 15.03 -15.02 -6.88
CA LYS A 20 13.62 -15.45 -7.00
C LYS A 20 12.75 -14.26 -7.35
N LYS A 21 12.88 -13.77 -8.59
CA LYS A 21 11.80 -13.07 -9.27
C LYS A 21 10.73 -14.12 -9.56
N GLN A 22 10.02 -14.56 -8.50
CA GLN A 22 8.79 -15.32 -8.63
C GLN A 22 7.91 -14.49 -9.55
N LYS A 23 7.77 -14.95 -10.80
CA LYS A 23 6.79 -14.45 -11.76
C LYS A 23 5.48 -14.50 -11.00
N ARG A 24 5.00 -13.34 -10.54
CA ARG A 24 3.67 -13.21 -9.92
C ARG A 24 2.75 -13.86 -10.93
N ALA A 25 2.20 -15.04 -10.57
CA ALA A 25 1.20 -15.71 -11.39
C ALA A 25 0.22 -14.62 -11.82
N ARG A 26 0.06 -14.43 -13.13
CA ARG A 26 -0.75 -13.37 -13.69
C ARG A 26 -2.09 -13.46 -12.98
N LYS A 27 -2.34 -12.49 -12.08
CA LYS A 27 -3.59 -12.39 -11.34
C LYS A 27 -4.67 -12.47 -12.40
N ASP A 28 -5.56 -13.46 -12.33
CA ASP A 28 -6.63 -13.63 -13.31
C ASP A 28 -7.27 -12.27 -13.54
N LYS A 29 -7.14 -11.73 -14.77
CA LYS A 29 -7.62 -10.39 -15.13
C LYS A 29 -9.12 -10.21 -14.86
N ALA A 30 -9.85 -11.31 -14.76
CA ALA A 30 -11.28 -11.36 -14.48
C ALA A 30 -11.63 -11.37 -12.98
N ALA A 31 -10.67 -11.56 -12.08
CA ALA A 31 -10.96 -11.58 -10.64
C ALA A 31 -11.15 -10.14 -10.12
N PRO A 32 -12.13 -9.90 -9.25
CA PRO A 32 -12.42 -8.58 -8.74
C PRO A 32 -11.21 -7.99 -8.01
N LYS A 33 -10.97 -6.69 -8.24
CA LYS A 33 -9.91 -5.92 -7.58
C LYS A 33 -10.17 -5.95 -6.07
N LYS A 34 -9.20 -6.41 -5.28
CA LYS A 34 -9.29 -6.49 -3.81
C LYS A 34 -9.64 -5.13 -3.21
N ALA A 35 -10.36 -5.16 -2.08
CA ALA A 35 -10.63 -3.97 -1.27
C ALA A 35 -9.34 -3.19 -0.95
N LYS A 36 -9.36 -1.89 -1.16
CA LYS A 36 -8.30 -0.96 -0.76
C LYS A 36 -8.38 -0.77 0.76
N SER A 37 -7.26 -0.99 1.46
CA SER A 37 -7.17 -0.68 2.89
C SER A 37 -7.10 0.83 3.12
N ALA A 38 -7.38 1.28 4.34
CA ALA A 38 -7.30 2.69 4.72
C ALA A 38 -5.92 3.29 4.42
N TYR A 39 -4.87 2.51 4.62
CA TYR A 39 -3.50 2.91 4.26
C TYR A 39 -3.29 3.04 2.75
N ILE A 40 -3.91 2.17 1.93
CA ILE A 40 -3.82 2.26 0.47
C ILE A 40 -4.58 3.47 -0.06
N ILE A 41 -5.74 3.78 0.51
CA ILE A 41 -6.54 4.97 0.17
C ILE A 41 -5.74 6.24 0.51
N PHE A 42 -5.15 6.28 1.72
CA PHE A 42 -4.25 7.34 2.11
C PHE A 42 -3.05 7.44 1.15
N CYS A 43 -2.47 6.30 0.79
CA CYS A 43 -1.34 6.27 -0.14
C CYS A 43 -1.70 6.75 -1.53
N SER A 44 -2.89 6.47 -2.07
CA SER A 44 -3.25 7.00 -3.39
C SER A 44 -3.27 8.53 -3.37
N GLU A 45 -3.95 9.16 -2.42
CA GLU A 45 -4.05 10.63 -2.38
C GLU A 45 -2.71 11.30 -2.05
N HIS A 46 -1.93 10.71 -1.13
CA HIS A 46 -0.70 11.33 -0.69
C HIS A 46 0.51 11.00 -1.57
N ARG A 47 0.46 9.90 -2.33
CA ARG A 47 1.56 9.53 -3.23
C ARG A 47 1.71 10.56 -4.32
N ASP A 48 0.62 11.02 -4.91
CA ASP A 48 0.67 12.04 -5.97
C ASP A 48 1.26 13.33 -5.43
N ARG A 49 0.78 13.79 -4.27
CA ARG A 49 1.35 14.95 -3.57
C ARG A 49 2.84 14.79 -3.25
N VAL A 50 3.26 13.67 -2.68
CA VAL A 50 4.68 13.44 -2.33
C VAL A 50 5.55 13.29 -3.57
N LYS A 51 5.00 12.76 -4.66
CA LYS A 51 5.69 12.68 -5.96
C LYS A 51 5.81 14.04 -6.63
N GLU A 52 4.82 14.93 -6.48
CA GLU A 52 4.92 16.32 -6.92
C GLU A 52 5.95 17.11 -6.10
N GLU A 53 5.98 16.93 -4.78
CA GLU A 53 6.98 17.58 -3.92
C GLU A 53 8.38 16.97 -4.09
N ASN A 54 8.47 15.69 -4.42
CA ASN A 54 9.73 14.94 -4.57
C ASN A 54 9.73 14.14 -5.89
N PRO A 55 9.82 14.82 -7.05
CA PRO A 55 9.79 14.14 -8.34
C PRO A 55 11.02 13.26 -8.60
N THR A 56 12.10 13.47 -7.83
CA THR A 56 13.33 12.67 -7.85
C THR A 56 13.30 11.47 -6.91
N ALA A 57 12.36 11.43 -5.96
CA ALA A 57 12.25 10.32 -5.01
C ALA A 57 11.60 9.10 -5.69
N GLY A 58 12.25 7.95 -5.58
CA GLY A 58 11.72 6.71 -6.12
C GLY A 58 10.48 6.23 -5.36
N PHE A 59 9.70 5.33 -5.97
CA PHE A 59 8.52 4.72 -5.34
C PHE A 59 8.79 4.16 -3.92
N GLY A 60 9.99 3.61 -3.70
CA GLY A 60 10.39 3.08 -2.39
C GLY A 60 10.54 4.15 -1.31
N ASP A 61 11.06 5.33 -1.67
CA ASP A 61 11.27 6.44 -0.72
C ASP A 61 9.94 7.14 -0.42
N VAL A 62 9.11 7.34 -1.45
CA VAL A 62 7.73 7.84 -1.30
C VAL A 62 6.95 6.92 -0.34
N GLY A 63 7.02 5.60 -0.54
CA GLY A 63 6.38 4.62 0.35
C GLY A 63 6.87 4.71 1.80
N ARG A 64 8.17 4.93 2.04
CA ARG A 64 8.70 5.14 3.40
C ARG A 64 8.15 6.40 4.04
N ILE A 65 8.13 7.52 3.31
CA ILE A 65 7.63 8.81 3.82
C ILE A 65 6.15 8.68 4.20
N LEU A 66 5.34 8.10 3.32
CA LEU A 66 3.92 7.88 3.60
C LEU A 66 3.69 6.88 4.73
N GLY A 67 4.49 5.81 4.81
CA GLY A 67 4.42 4.86 5.92
C GLY A 67 4.71 5.50 7.27
N ALA A 68 5.72 6.37 7.34
CA ALA A 68 6.02 7.15 8.54
C ALA A 68 4.86 8.08 8.89
N LYS A 69 4.34 8.83 7.91
CA LYS A 69 3.20 9.74 8.10
C LYS A 69 1.92 9.02 8.55
N TRP A 70 1.64 7.84 8.01
CA TRP A 70 0.51 7.02 8.44
C TRP A 70 0.65 6.53 9.88
N LYS A 71 1.86 6.16 10.28
CA LYS A 71 2.11 5.73 11.66
C LYS A 71 1.96 6.89 12.65
N ASP A 72 2.36 8.10 12.23
CA ASP A 72 2.27 9.32 13.02
C ASP A 72 0.83 9.86 13.14
N MET A 73 -0.01 9.68 12.11
CA MET A 73 -1.40 10.12 12.13
C MET A 73 -2.21 9.49 13.28
N SER A 74 -3.06 10.31 13.89
CA SER A 74 -3.95 9.88 14.98
C SER A 74 -5.14 9.06 14.45
N ASP A 75 -5.78 8.27 15.32
CA ASP A 75 -6.99 7.51 15.00
C ASP A 75 -8.12 8.40 14.46
N LYS A 76 -8.15 9.67 14.89
CA LYS A 76 -9.11 10.68 14.37
C LYS A 76 -8.88 11.01 12.90
N GLU A 77 -7.62 11.13 12.48
CA GLU A 77 -7.25 11.38 11.09
C GLU A 77 -7.41 10.11 10.25
N LYS A 78 -7.19 8.95 10.85
CA LYS A 78 -7.45 7.64 10.24
C LYS A 78 -8.94 7.34 10.09
N ALA A 79 -9.81 7.90 10.94
CA ALA A 79 -11.25 7.66 10.93
C ALA A 79 -11.94 7.85 9.57
N PRO A 80 -11.73 8.96 8.82
CA PRO A 80 -12.28 9.09 7.47
C PRO A 80 -11.75 8.01 6.51
N TYR A 81 -10.46 7.66 6.59
CA TYR A 81 -9.86 6.61 5.76
C TYR A 81 -10.37 5.21 6.12
N LEU A 82 -10.64 4.93 7.40
CA LEU A 82 -11.26 3.68 7.85
C LEU A 82 -12.70 3.57 7.35
N LYS A 83 -13.47 4.67 7.37
CA LYS A 83 -14.81 4.70 6.75
C LYS A 83 -14.75 4.47 5.25
N ALA A 84 -13.77 5.06 4.56
CA ALA A 84 -13.56 4.84 3.13
C ALA A 84 -13.15 3.39 2.83
N GLN A 85 -12.30 2.80 3.67
CA GLN A 85 -11.93 1.38 3.59
C GLN A 85 -13.18 0.50 3.73
N GLU A 86 -14.06 0.76 4.70
CA GLU A 86 -15.26 -0.07 4.89
C GLU A 86 -16.17 0.01 3.66
N LYS A 87 -16.35 1.20 3.07
CA LYS A 87 -17.08 1.37 1.81
C LYS A 87 -16.45 0.55 0.68
N ASP A 88 -15.13 0.62 0.51
CA ASP A 88 -14.45 -0.12 -0.55
C ASP A 88 -14.45 -1.64 -0.30
N LYS A 89 -14.42 -2.05 0.97
CA LYS A 89 -14.58 -3.44 1.39
C LYS A 89 -15.96 -3.98 1.03
N ILE A 90 -17.03 -3.21 1.26
CA ILE A 90 -18.39 -3.59 0.86
C ILE A 90 -18.49 -3.71 -0.67
N ARG A 91 -17.90 -2.75 -1.42
CA ARG A 91 -17.82 -2.82 -2.89
C ARG A 91 -17.13 -4.10 -3.34
N ALA A 92 -15.92 -4.35 -2.85
CA ALA A 92 -15.13 -5.51 -3.22
C ALA A 92 -15.79 -6.83 -2.80
N GLN A 93 -16.46 -6.89 -1.64
CA GLN A 93 -17.20 -8.06 -1.20
C GLN A 93 -18.36 -8.36 -2.16
N ARG A 94 -19.13 -7.33 -2.54
CA ARG A 94 -20.22 -7.48 -3.50
C ARG A 94 -19.71 -7.97 -4.86
N GLU A 95 -18.59 -7.42 -5.32
CA GLU A 95 -17.95 -7.86 -6.57
C GLU A 95 -17.41 -9.30 -6.47
N ASP A 96 -16.85 -9.70 -5.33
CA ASP A 96 -16.40 -11.08 -5.06
C ASP A 96 -17.56 -12.06 -5.06
N GLU A 97 -18.69 -11.70 -4.48
CA GLU A 97 -19.94 -12.47 -4.52
C GLU A 97 -20.46 -12.61 -5.96
N LEU A 98 -20.45 -11.52 -6.74
CA LEU A 98 -20.81 -11.56 -8.16
C LEU A 98 -19.84 -12.43 -8.96
N TYR A 99 -18.53 -12.38 -8.65
CA TYR A 99 -17.51 -13.15 -9.35
C TYR A 99 -17.67 -14.63 -9.07
N LYS A 100 -17.90 -14.98 -7.81
CA LYS A 100 -18.22 -16.34 -7.39
C LYS A 100 -19.52 -16.86 -7.99
N ALA A 101 -20.50 -15.98 -8.22
CA ALA A 101 -21.75 -16.29 -8.92
C ALA A 101 -21.62 -16.26 -10.46
N GLY A 102 -20.43 -15.97 -11.02
CA GLY A 102 -20.21 -15.84 -12.46
C GLY A 102 -20.89 -14.63 -13.12
N LYS A 103 -21.35 -13.67 -12.32
CA LYS A 103 -22.06 -12.45 -12.74
C LYS A 103 -21.20 -11.18 -12.64
N TYR A 104 -19.92 -11.31 -12.31
CA TYR A 104 -19.00 -10.18 -12.28
C TYR A 104 -18.59 -9.79 -13.68
N VAL A 105 -18.85 -8.53 -14.03
CA VAL A 105 -18.26 -7.87 -15.19
C VAL A 105 -17.07 -7.08 -14.64
N ALA A 106 -15.87 -7.43 -15.10
CA ALA A 106 -14.69 -6.65 -14.80
C ALA A 106 -14.84 -5.30 -15.49
N ASP A 107 -15.16 -4.26 -14.72
CA ASP A 107 -15.07 -2.88 -15.17
C ASP A 107 -13.57 -2.57 -15.27
N ASP A 108 -13.05 -2.61 -16.50
CA ASP A 108 -11.64 -2.38 -16.84
C ASP A 108 -11.34 -0.87 -16.74
N ASP A 109 -11.52 -0.30 -15.55
CA ASP A 109 -11.11 1.06 -15.21
C ASP A 109 -9.63 1.00 -14.78
N ASP A 110 -8.76 0.90 -15.77
CA ASP A 110 -7.30 1.03 -15.70
C ASP A 110 -6.91 2.06 -16.78
N GLU A 111 -7.18 3.34 -16.50
CA GLU A 111 -6.49 4.46 -17.14
C GLU A 111 -5.69 5.26 -16.09
#